data_AF-A8V4E9-F1
#
_entry.id   AF-A8V4E9-F1
#
_cell.length_a   1.000
_cell.length_b   1.000
_cell.length_c   1.000
_cell.angle_alpha   90.00
_cell.angle_beta   90.00
_cell.angle_gamma   90.00
#
_symmetry.space_group_name_H-M   'P 1'
#
loop_
_entity.id
_entity.type
_entity.pdbx_description
1 polymer ?
#
loop_
_entity_poly.entity_id
_entity_poly.type
_entity_poly.pdbx_seq_one_letter_code
_entity_poly.pdbx_strand_id
1 'polypeptide(L)'
;EAFGYYKITVERPLRLKVVLSDENLKSFEEAIKSKKKKKEADYRLLEVLKDISKDLTDEYIYDFNKFLRLIEKKGIKINSENKKLIQKYLTEKDENAKPVIKEIYKNKEADRLYGFFEIDIDGKKVVVEYEPDTDLRNTENVPLLEEGGIEGFFEREVLPYVTDAWINKDNIKIGYEISFTKYFYKPEKLRELDEIVLDLKNLQEETEGLLDEILEM
;
A
#
# COMPACT_ATOMS: atom_id res chain seq x y z
N GLU A 1 29.95 -4.00 6.85
CA GLU A 1 28.57 -4.42 6.52
C GLU A 1 27.67 -4.04 7.69
N ALA A 2 26.53 -3.41 7.44
CA ALA A 2 25.60 -3.07 8.51
C ALA A 2 24.69 -4.27 8.76
N PHE A 3 24.75 -4.84 9.96
CA PHE A 3 23.78 -5.87 10.40
C PHE A 3 22.46 -5.25 10.87
N GLY A 4 22.43 -3.93 11.08
CA GLY A 4 21.23 -3.20 11.43
C GLY A 4 20.63 -2.46 10.24
N TYR A 5 19.32 -2.27 10.27
CA TYR A 5 18.57 -1.48 9.31
C TYR A 5 17.46 -0.65 9.99
N TYR A 6 17.09 0.46 9.38
CA TYR A 6 15.82 1.15 9.61
C TYR A 6 14.74 0.46 8.78
N LYS A 7 13.74 -0.11 9.44
CA LYS A 7 12.50 -0.51 8.79
C LYS A 7 11.58 0.70 8.71
N ILE A 8 11.37 1.22 7.51
CA ILE A 8 10.50 2.36 7.25
C ILE A 8 9.19 1.90 6.65
N THR A 9 8.11 2.62 6.94
CA THR A 9 6.82 2.41 6.28
C THR A 9 6.66 3.45 5.18
N VAL A 10 6.46 2.99 3.95
CA VAL A 10 6.21 3.84 2.79
C VAL A 10 4.71 3.87 2.57
N GLU A 11 4.16 5.07 2.65
CA GLU A 11 2.75 5.32 2.39
C GLU A 11 2.59 5.88 0.97
N ARG A 12 1.46 5.53 0.36
CA ARG A 12 1.03 6.03 -0.95
C ARG A 12 -0.38 6.59 -0.81
N PRO A 13 -0.78 7.59 -1.59
CA PRO A 13 -2.06 8.21 -1.33
C PRO A 13 -3.19 7.42 -2.00
N LEU A 14 -4.28 7.32 -1.25
CA LEU A 14 -5.56 6.78 -1.70
C LEU A 14 -6.09 7.63 -2.85
N ARG A 15 -6.55 6.97 -3.91
CA ARG A 15 -7.14 7.60 -5.08
C ARG A 15 -8.50 6.98 -5.36
N LEU A 16 -9.51 7.83 -5.41
CA LEU A 16 -10.89 7.40 -5.54
C LEU A 16 -11.55 8.10 -6.73
N LYS A 17 -12.03 7.29 -7.67
CA LYS A 17 -12.96 7.70 -8.72
C LYS A 17 -14.38 7.60 -8.16
N VAL A 18 -15.18 8.66 -8.33
CA VAL A 18 -16.59 8.66 -7.92
C VAL A 18 -17.44 8.04 -9.02
N VAL A 19 -18.32 7.14 -8.63
CA VAL A 19 -19.25 6.40 -9.51
C VAL A 19 -20.67 6.58 -8.98
N LEU A 20 -21.44 7.44 -9.63
CA LEU A 20 -22.83 7.77 -9.27
C LEU A 20 -23.84 6.99 -10.11
N SER A 21 -23.62 5.69 -10.28
CA SER A 21 -24.61 4.83 -10.96
C SER A 21 -25.90 4.73 -10.15
N ASP A 22 -27.02 4.46 -10.82
CA ASP A 22 -28.30 4.21 -10.15
C ASP A 22 -28.22 3.08 -9.13
N GLU A 23 -27.38 2.08 -9.39
CA GLU A 23 -27.10 0.96 -8.47
C GLU A 23 -26.38 1.45 -7.21
N ASN A 24 -25.28 2.19 -7.36
CA ASN A 24 -24.51 2.72 -6.23
C ASN A 24 -25.35 3.67 -5.38
N LEU A 25 -26.18 4.51 -6.01
CA LEU A 25 -27.10 5.40 -5.30
C LEU A 25 -28.17 4.63 -4.50
N LYS A 26 -28.68 3.50 -5.04
CA LYS A 26 -29.60 2.62 -4.30
C LYS A 26 -28.90 1.97 -3.11
N SER A 27 -27.70 1.42 -3.29
CA SER A 27 -26.92 0.84 -2.18
C SER A 27 -26.59 1.88 -1.10
N PHE A 28 -26.28 3.10 -1.50
CA PHE A 28 -26.06 4.22 -0.57
C PHE A 28 -27.35 4.61 0.17
N GLU A 29 -28.50 4.64 -0.50
CA GLU A 29 -29.82 4.88 0.11
C GLU A 29 -30.16 3.80 1.16
N GLU A 30 -29.91 2.52 0.86
CA GLU A 30 -30.09 1.42 1.81
C GLU A 30 -29.15 1.53 3.01
N ALA A 31 -27.90 1.95 2.79
CA ALA A 31 -26.94 2.21 3.85
C ALA A 31 -27.40 3.34 4.79
N ILE A 32 -28.00 4.41 4.25
CA ILE A 32 -28.62 5.46 5.07
C ILE A 32 -29.83 4.91 5.85
N LYS A 33 -30.72 4.16 5.18
CA LYS A 33 -31.95 3.61 5.81
C LYS A 33 -31.64 2.61 6.93
N SER A 34 -30.52 1.91 6.85
CA SER A 34 -30.06 0.96 7.86
C SER A 34 -29.33 1.60 9.05
N LYS A 35 -29.07 2.92 9.02
CA LYS A 35 -28.48 3.62 10.17
C LYS A 35 -29.36 3.50 11.41
N LYS A 36 -28.73 3.22 12.56
CA LYS A 36 -29.39 3.17 13.87
C LYS A 36 -30.05 4.51 14.24
N LYS A 37 -29.39 5.62 13.93
CA LYS A 37 -29.90 6.99 14.16
C LYS A 37 -29.95 7.74 12.84
N LYS A 38 -31.16 7.87 12.30
CA LYS A 38 -31.42 8.57 11.04
C LYS A 38 -31.50 10.07 11.33
N LYS A 39 -30.76 10.87 10.58
CA LYS A 39 -30.82 12.33 10.68
C LYS A 39 -31.42 12.88 9.40
N GLU A 40 -32.17 13.97 9.52
CA GLU A 40 -32.68 14.73 8.37
C GLU A 40 -31.57 15.06 7.36
N ALA A 41 -30.38 15.40 7.87
CA ALA A 41 -29.20 15.68 7.05
C ALA A 41 -28.75 14.49 6.18
N ASP A 42 -29.02 13.23 6.58
CA ASP A 42 -28.69 12.06 5.77
C ASP A 42 -29.59 11.96 4.52
N TYR A 43 -30.89 12.23 4.67
CA TYR A 43 -31.83 12.24 3.55
C TYR A 43 -31.57 13.42 2.61
N ARG A 44 -31.27 14.60 3.17
CA ARG A 44 -30.85 15.76 2.37
C ARG A 44 -29.57 15.50 1.58
N LEU A 45 -28.62 14.74 2.13
CA LEU A 45 -27.44 14.30 1.39
C LEU A 45 -27.82 13.41 0.21
N LEU A 46 -28.74 12.46 0.39
CA LEU A 46 -29.21 11.60 -0.70
C LEU A 46 -29.88 12.40 -1.83
N GLU A 47 -30.71 13.40 -1.49
CA GLU A 47 -31.32 14.29 -2.48
C GLU A 47 -30.27 15.06 -3.28
N VAL A 48 -29.28 15.63 -2.59
CA VAL A 48 -28.17 16.35 -3.23
C VAL A 48 -27.34 15.43 -4.14
N LEU A 49 -27.11 14.19 -3.74
CA LEU A 49 -26.38 13.22 -4.56
C LEU A 49 -27.16 12.83 -5.83
N LYS A 50 -28.48 12.63 -5.71
CA LYS A 50 -29.36 12.38 -6.87
C LYS A 50 -29.41 13.56 -7.82
N ASP A 51 -29.39 14.78 -7.28
CA ASP A 51 -29.36 16.01 -8.07
C ASP A 51 -28.02 16.17 -8.81
N ILE A 52 -26.88 16.00 -8.11
CA ILE A 52 -25.55 15.99 -8.71
C ILE A 52 -25.43 14.92 -9.81
N SER A 53 -26.00 13.73 -9.59
CA SER A 53 -25.99 12.65 -10.57
C SER A 53 -26.74 12.99 -11.86
N LYS A 54 -27.77 13.85 -11.80
CA LYS A 54 -28.52 14.31 -12.98
C LYS A 54 -27.81 15.44 -13.72
N ASP A 55 -27.14 16.31 -12.97
CA ASP A 55 -26.37 17.43 -13.50
C ASP A 55 -25.04 16.97 -14.15
N LEU A 56 -24.58 15.76 -13.84
CA LEU A 56 -23.33 15.22 -14.37
C LEU A 56 -23.48 14.80 -15.84
N THR A 57 -22.65 15.40 -16.70
CA THR A 57 -22.52 14.99 -18.11
C THR A 57 -21.61 13.78 -18.29
N ASP A 58 -20.63 13.62 -17.40
CA ASP A 58 -19.70 12.51 -17.40
C ASP A 58 -20.15 11.45 -16.38
N GLU A 59 -19.96 10.18 -16.70
CA GLU A 59 -20.34 9.07 -15.82
C GLU A 59 -19.47 8.99 -14.54
N TYR A 60 -18.27 9.57 -14.57
CA TYR A 60 -17.26 9.44 -13.52
C TYR A 60 -16.61 10.77 -13.13
N ILE A 61 -16.25 10.90 -11.85
CA ILE A 61 -15.46 12.03 -11.35
C ILE A 61 -14.13 11.50 -10.80
N TYR A 62 -13.02 11.85 -11.45
CA TYR A 62 -11.66 11.46 -11.05
C TYR A 62 -11.04 12.33 -9.94
N ASP A 63 -11.81 13.24 -9.33
CA ASP A 63 -11.39 14.06 -8.21
C ASP A 63 -12.43 14.01 -7.09
N PHE A 64 -12.21 13.08 -6.16
CA PHE A 64 -13.03 12.92 -4.96
C PHE A 64 -13.11 14.20 -4.12
N ASN A 65 -12.03 14.99 -4.05
CA ASN A 65 -12.01 16.22 -3.28
C ASN A 65 -12.91 17.29 -3.90
N LYS A 66 -12.88 17.41 -5.24
CA LYS A 66 -13.80 18.28 -5.98
C LYS A 66 -15.25 17.85 -5.77
N PHE A 67 -15.52 16.55 -5.78
CA PHE A 67 -16.85 16.01 -5.52
C PHE A 67 -17.37 16.39 -4.12
N LEU A 68 -16.55 16.24 -3.07
CA LEU A 68 -16.93 16.69 -1.73
C LEU A 68 -17.23 18.20 -1.68
N ARG A 69 -16.42 19.03 -2.34
CA ARG A 69 -16.67 20.47 -2.45
C ARG A 69 -17.99 20.80 -3.17
N LEU A 70 -18.39 20.01 -4.17
CA LEU A 70 -19.68 20.19 -4.86
C LEU A 70 -20.86 19.94 -3.91
N ILE A 71 -20.77 18.89 -3.09
CA ILE A 71 -21.80 18.58 -2.07
C ILE A 71 -21.88 19.72 -1.04
N GLU A 72 -20.74 20.22 -0.58
CA GLU A 72 -20.68 21.32 0.39
C GLU A 72 -21.25 22.63 -0.19
N LYS A 73 -21.01 22.92 -1.48
CA LYS A 73 -21.61 24.06 -2.18
C LYS A 73 -23.14 23.98 -2.27
N LYS A 74 -23.72 22.76 -2.31
CA LYS A 74 -25.18 22.54 -2.21
C LYS A 74 -25.69 22.55 -0.75
N GLY A 75 -24.85 22.94 0.23
CA GLY A 75 -25.26 23.24 1.61
C GLY A 75 -25.17 22.06 2.58
N ILE A 76 -24.56 20.94 2.19
CA ILE A 76 -24.41 19.76 3.04
C ILE A 76 -22.99 19.68 3.59
N LYS A 77 -22.86 19.82 4.92
CA LYS A 77 -21.57 19.62 5.60
C LYS A 77 -21.21 18.14 5.67
N ILE A 78 -20.05 17.76 5.14
CA ILE A 78 -19.56 16.39 5.20
C ILE A 78 -18.91 16.14 6.57
N ASN A 79 -19.36 15.09 7.25
CA ASN A 79 -18.75 14.59 8.48
C ASN A 79 -18.02 13.26 8.20
N SER A 80 -17.25 12.77 9.19
CA SER A 80 -16.48 11.51 9.05
C SER A 80 -17.34 10.30 8.69
N GLU A 81 -18.55 10.19 9.26
CA GLU A 81 -19.47 9.08 9.00
C GLU A 81 -19.97 9.10 7.55
N ASN A 82 -20.41 10.26 7.06
CA ASN A 82 -20.90 10.41 5.71
C ASN A 82 -19.76 10.31 4.68
N LYS A 83 -18.56 10.84 4.97
CA LYS A 83 -17.36 10.64 4.12
C LYS A 83 -17.10 9.15 3.91
N LYS A 84 -17.12 8.34 4.99
CA LYS A 84 -16.92 6.89 4.92
C LYS A 84 -18.00 6.17 4.11
N LEU A 85 -19.26 6.57 4.24
CA LEU A 85 -20.33 5.98 3.43
C LEU A 85 -20.18 6.34 1.95
N ILE A 86 -19.87 7.60 1.64
CA ILE A 86 -19.61 8.02 0.26
C ILE A 86 -18.43 7.23 -0.32
N GLN A 87 -17.30 7.15 0.40
CA GLN A 87 -16.13 6.37 -0.04
C GLN A 87 -16.50 4.90 -0.27
N LYS A 88 -17.30 4.30 0.63
CA LYS A 88 -17.64 2.88 0.53
C LYS A 88 -18.58 2.54 -0.63
N TYR A 89 -19.60 3.37 -0.88
CA TYR A 89 -20.70 3.01 -1.79
C TYR A 89 -20.67 3.76 -3.11
N LEU A 90 -20.00 4.91 -3.19
CA LEU A 90 -20.02 5.79 -4.36
C LEU A 90 -18.64 5.98 -4.97
N THR A 91 -17.63 5.20 -4.56
CA THR A 91 -16.28 5.32 -5.12
C THR A 91 -15.60 3.98 -5.36
N GLU A 92 -14.67 4.00 -6.31
CA GLU A 92 -13.78 2.89 -6.64
C GLU A 92 -12.33 3.38 -6.61
N LYS A 93 -11.39 2.48 -6.27
CA LYS A 93 -9.96 2.81 -6.37
C LYS A 93 -9.56 2.89 -7.84
N ASP A 94 -8.87 3.97 -8.20
CA ASP A 94 -8.41 4.22 -9.57
C ASP A 94 -7.11 5.03 -9.53
N GLU A 95 -6.05 4.52 -10.16
CA GLU A 95 -4.73 5.17 -10.17
C GLU A 95 -4.71 6.51 -10.92
N ASN A 96 -5.66 6.72 -11.83
CA ASN A 96 -5.80 7.97 -12.59
C ASN A 96 -6.55 9.06 -11.81
N ALA A 97 -7.20 8.70 -10.69
CA ALA A 97 -7.88 9.66 -9.85
C ALA A 97 -6.87 10.51 -9.04
N LYS A 98 -7.30 11.71 -8.66
CA LYS A 98 -6.52 12.60 -7.80
C LYS A 98 -6.41 12.02 -6.38
N PRO A 99 -5.27 12.21 -5.70
CA PRO A 99 -5.09 11.85 -4.30
C PRO A 99 -6.18 12.41 -3.39
N VAL A 100 -6.73 11.57 -2.50
CA VAL A 100 -7.73 11.97 -1.50
C VAL A 100 -7.04 12.77 -0.40
N ILE A 101 -7.54 13.98 -0.15
CA ILE A 101 -7.05 14.84 0.93
C ILE A 101 -7.65 14.36 2.26
N LYS A 102 -6.77 14.12 3.22
CA LYS A 102 -7.11 13.82 4.61
C LYS A 102 -7.30 15.11 5.40
N GLU A 103 -6.36 16.04 5.28
CA GLU A 103 -6.37 17.30 6.01
C GLU A 103 -5.67 18.43 5.23
N ILE A 104 -6.10 19.67 5.46
CA ILE A 104 -5.55 20.89 4.84
C ILE A 104 -4.99 21.80 5.94
N TYR A 105 -3.75 22.23 5.77
CA TYR A 105 -3.02 23.11 6.69
C TYR A 105 -2.78 24.48 6.05
N LYS A 106 -3.08 25.55 6.79
CA LYS A 106 -2.88 26.94 6.33
C LYS A 106 -1.49 27.50 6.65
N ASN A 107 -0.87 27.05 7.75
CA ASN A 107 0.38 27.60 8.29
C ASN A 107 1.41 26.50 8.58
N LYS A 108 1.48 25.48 7.72
CA LYS A 108 2.43 24.37 7.86
C LYS A 108 3.45 24.44 6.74
N GLU A 109 4.70 24.15 7.04
CA GLU A 109 5.74 24.01 6.01
C GLU A 109 5.54 22.70 5.25
N ALA A 110 5.79 22.76 3.94
CA ALA A 110 5.74 21.57 3.10
C ALA A 110 6.95 20.68 3.39
N ASP A 111 6.71 19.38 3.43
CA ASP A 111 7.70 18.36 3.64
C ASP A 111 7.20 17.07 2.98
N ARG A 112 7.52 16.96 1.68
CA ARG A 112 7.04 15.87 0.83
C ARG A 112 7.50 14.50 1.32
N LEU A 113 8.73 14.41 1.86
CA LEU A 113 9.29 13.16 2.37
C LEU A 113 8.48 12.62 3.54
N TYR A 114 7.82 13.49 4.29
CA TYR A 114 7.04 13.13 5.48
C TYR A 114 5.53 13.39 5.34
N GLY A 115 5.03 13.46 4.11
CA GLY A 115 3.60 13.44 3.81
C GLY A 115 2.91 14.80 3.77
N PHE A 116 3.67 15.90 3.77
CA PHE A 116 3.16 17.27 3.69
C PHE A 116 3.38 17.86 2.30
N PHE A 117 2.34 17.87 1.48
CA PHE A 117 2.43 18.27 0.08
C PHE A 117 1.89 19.69 -0.12
N GLU A 118 2.67 20.58 -0.74
CA GLU A 118 2.16 21.87 -1.21
C GLU A 118 1.34 21.65 -2.49
N ILE A 119 0.08 22.12 -2.48
CA ILE A 119 -0.79 22.12 -3.65
C ILE A 119 -1.52 23.45 -3.80
N ASP A 120 -1.99 23.74 -5.01
CA ASP A 120 -2.92 24.84 -5.27
C ASP A 120 -4.37 24.33 -5.18
N ILE A 121 -5.18 24.98 -4.35
CA ILE A 121 -6.62 24.78 -4.30
C ILE A 121 -7.28 26.13 -4.56
N ASP A 122 -7.98 26.24 -5.69
CA ASP A 122 -8.72 27.44 -6.09
C ASP A 122 -7.84 28.73 -6.09
N GLY A 123 -6.60 28.63 -6.55
CA GLY A 123 -5.64 29.74 -6.63
C GLY A 123 -4.93 30.06 -5.30
N LYS A 124 -5.07 29.21 -4.29
CA LYS A 124 -4.41 29.35 -2.99
C LYS A 124 -3.46 28.19 -2.77
N LYS A 125 -2.19 28.51 -2.56
CA LYS A 125 -1.19 27.54 -2.08
C LYS A 125 -1.51 27.14 -0.64
N VAL A 126 -1.67 25.84 -0.42
CA VAL A 126 -1.90 25.23 0.89
C VAL A 126 -1.06 23.96 1.02
N VAL A 127 -0.80 23.54 2.25
CA VAL A 127 -0.16 22.25 2.52
C VAL A 127 -1.23 21.23 2.88
N VAL A 128 -1.14 20.02 2.36
CA VAL A 128 -2.10 18.94 2.61
C VAL A 128 -1.41 17.66 3.06
N GLU A 129 -2.13 16.90 3.87
CA GLU A 129 -1.88 15.48 4.07
C GLU A 129 -2.85 14.67 3.21
N TYR A 130 -2.35 13.64 2.54
CA TYR A 130 -3.19 12.69 1.84
C TYR A 130 -3.63 11.54 2.74
N GLU A 131 -4.78 10.97 2.42
CA GLU A 131 -5.27 9.74 3.05
C GLU A 131 -4.42 8.56 2.53
N PRO A 132 -3.78 7.76 3.39
CA PRO A 132 -2.96 6.65 2.93
C PRO A 132 -3.82 5.51 2.36
N ASP A 133 -3.36 4.92 1.26
CA ASP A 133 -3.92 3.67 0.76
C ASP A 133 -3.25 2.48 1.44
N THR A 134 -4.00 1.82 2.33
CA THR A 134 -3.50 0.65 3.07
C THR A 134 -3.13 -0.52 2.18
N ASP A 135 -3.71 -0.63 0.99
CA ASP A 135 -3.44 -1.76 0.07
C ASP A 135 -2.15 -1.53 -0.72
N LEU A 136 -1.70 -0.27 -0.82
CA LEU A 136 -0.46 0.12 -1.50
C LEU A 136 0.69 0.41 -0.52
N ARG A 137 0.42 0.38 0.79
CA ARG A 137 1.42 0.53 1.84
C ARG A 137 2.46 -0.58 1.74
N ASN A 138 3.73 -0.20 1.82
CA ASN A 138 4.83 -1.15 1.89
C ASN A 138 5.82 -0.80 3.01
N THR A 139 6.83 -1.64 3.18
CA THR A 139 7.94 -1.37 4.09
C THR A 139 9.26 -1.60 3.40
N GLU A 140 10.21 -0.70 3.64
CA GLU A 140 11.58 -0.81 3.13
C GLU A 140 12.56 -0.99 4.29
N ASN A 141 13.65 -1.72 4.04
CA ASN A 141 14.74 -1.90 4.98
C ASN A 141 15.95 -1.09 4.51
N VAL A 142 16.22 0.03 5.17
CA VAL A 142 17.35 0.93 4.87
C VAL A 142 18.53 0.58 5.77
N PRO A 143 19.73 0.25 5.26
CA PRO A 143 20.90 -0.02 6.10
C PRO A 143 21.18 1.12 7.09
N LEU A 144 21.57 0.81 8.34
CA LEU A 144 21.91 1.86 9.32
C LEU A 144 23.08 2.76 8.89
N LEU A 145 23.96 2.22 8.03
CA LEU A 145 25.14 2.91 7.51
C LEU A 145 24.91 3.45 6.08
N GLU A 146 23.66 3.56 5.65
CA GLU A 146 23.29 4.12 4.36
C GLU A 146 23.76 5.58 4.23
N GLU A 147 24.39 5.90 3.11
CA GLU A 147 24.81 7.27 2.81
C GLU A 147 23.59 8.17 2.58
N GLY A 148 23.49 9.27 3.33
CA GLY A 148 22.31 10.13 3.31
C GLY A 148 21.13 9.63 4.15
N GLY A 149 21.30 8.52 4.89
CA GLY A 149 20.30 8.02 5.83
C GLY A 149 19.02 7.53 5.15
N ILE A 150 17.90 7.62 5.88
CA ILE A 150 16.59 7.19 5.38
C ILE A 150 16.16 8.03 4.18
N GLU A 151 16.36 9.34 4.27
CA GLU A 151 15.96 10.30 3.25
C GLU A 151 16.72 10.08 1.94
N GLY A 152 18.04 9.91 2.00
CA GLY A 152 18.87 9.65 0.82
C GLY A 152 18.50 8.35 0.11
N PHE A 153 18.22 7.28 0.86
CA PHE A 153 17.69 6.05 0.30
C PHE A 153 16.32 6.26 -0.35
N PHE A 154 15.40 6.94 0.34
CA PHE A 154 14.04 7.14 -0.13
C PHE A 154 14.00 7.93 -1.45
N GLU A 155 14.83 8.97 -1.55
CA GLU A 155 14.97 9.77 -2.78
C GLU A 155 15.54 8.99 -3.95
N ARG A 156 16.46 8.05 -3.70
CA ARG A 156 17.15 7.28 -4.75
C ARG A 156 16.38 6.02 -5.18
N GLU A 157 15.78 5.31 -4.23
CA GLU A 157 15.21 3.99 -4.46
C GLU A 157 13.67 3.99 -4.51
N VAL A 158 13.00 4.95 -3.87
CA VAL A 158 11.52 4.96 -3.80
C VAL A 158 10.92 6.00 -4.74
N LEU A 159 11.31 7.27 -4.59
CA LEU A 159 10.71 8.39 -5.33
C LEU A 159 10.78 8.29 -6.87
N PRO A 160 11.79 7.65 -7.50
CA PRO A 160 11.81 7.49 -8.95
C PRO A 160 10.70 6.60 -9.49
N TYR A 161 10.21 5.65 -8.68
CA TYR A 161 9.16 4.72 -9.07
C TYR A 161 7.79 5.16 -8.56
N VAL A 162 7.74 5.80 -7.39
CA VAL A 162 6.49 6.29 -6.79
C VAL A 162 6.68 7.71 -6.29
N THR A 163 6.40 8.69 -7.16
CA THR A 163 6.73 10.09 -6.92
C THR A 163 5.99 10.68 -5.71
N ASP A 164 4.77 10.26 -5.44
CA ASP A 164 3.93 10.80 -4.38
C ASP A 164 3.90 9.93 -3.12
N ALA A 165 4.86 9.02 -2.99
CA ALA A 165 5.09 8.28 -1.76
C ALA A 165 5.71 9.16 -0.67
N TRP A 166 5.46 8.82 0.59
CA TRP A 166 6.10 9.46 1.73
C TRP A 166 6.41 8.46 2.84
N ILE A 167 7.31 8.86 3.74
CA ILE A 167 7.72 8.10 4.91
C ILE A 167 6.75 8.38 6.05
N ASN A 168 6.20 7.33 6.65
CA ASN A 168 5.47 7.44 7.90
C ASN A 168 6.47 7.56 9.07
N LYS A 169 6.74 8.80 9.49
CA LYS A 169 7.71 9.15 10.54
C LYS A 169 7.44 8.45 11.88
N ASP A 170 6.16 8.24 12.20
CA ASP A 170 5.74 7.62 13.46
C ASP A 170 5.98 6.09 13.48
N ASN A 171 6.32 5.50 12.32
CA ASN A 171 6.49 4.06 12.15
C ASN A 171 7.86 3.70 11.55
N ILE A 172 8.91 4.35 12.03
CA ILE A 172 10.32 4.00 11.76
C ILE A 172 10.82 3.12 12.91
N LYS A 173 11.36 1.94 12.59
CA LYS A 173 11.88 0.99 13.59
C LYS A 173 13.32 0.61 13.26
N ILE A 174 14.11 0.29 14.27
CA ILE A 174 15.46 -0.26 14.08
C ILE A 174 15.37 -1.78 14.23
N GLY A 175 15.84 -2.50 13.21
CA GLY A 175 15.97 -3.95 13.20
C GLY A 175 17.41 -4.38 13.03
N TYR A 176 17.70 -5.64 13.35
CA TYR A 176 18.98 -6.28 13.09
C TYR A 176 18.73 -7.63 12.43
N GLU A 177 19.53 -7.96 11.42
CA GLU A 177 19.45 -9.23 10.70
C GLU A 177 20.85 -9.73 10.37
N ILE A 178 21.08 -11.02 10.61
CA ILE A 178 22.31 -11.72 10.26
C ILE A 178 21.92 -12.98 9.50
N SER A 179 22.29 -13.06 8.22
CA SER A 179 22.03 -14.26 7.41
C SER A 179 22.99 -15.38 7.82
N PHE A 180 22.48 -16.38 8.54
CA PHE A 180 23.33 -17.47 9.01
C PHE A 180 23.93 -18.28 7.86
N THR A 181 23.16 -18.50 6.79
CA THR A 181 23.65 -19.20 5.60
C THR A 181 24.77 -18.42 4.93
N LYS A 182 24.67 -17.09 4.81
CA LYS A 182 25.72 -16.29 4.18
C LYS A 182 27.04 -16.33 4.95
N TYR A 183 26.99 -16.24 6.28
CA TYR A 183 28.21 -16.06 7.10
C TYR A 183 28.73 -17.35 7.75
N PHE A 184 27.87 -18.33 8.01
CA PHE A 184 28.23 -19.52 8.78
C PHE A 184 28.06 -20.83 8.00
N TYR A 185 27.38 -20.84 6.86
CA TYR A 185 27.31 -22.06 6.04
C TYR A 185 28.67 -22.33 5.41
N LYS A 186 29.21 -23.51 5.71
CA LYS A 186 30.36 -24.06 5.01
C LYS A 186 29.81 -25.11 4.04
N PRO A 187 29.98 -24.94 2.71
CA PRO A 187 29.63 -25.97 1.77
C PRO A 187 30.36 -27.26 2.17
N GLU A 188 29.63 -28.37 2.24
CA GLU A 188 30.28 -29.67 2.40
C GLU A 188 31.12 -29.93 1.15
N LYS A 189 32.41 -30.21 1.37
CA LYS A 189 33.28 -30.61 0.27
C LYS A 189 32.73 -31.93 -0.28
N LEU A 190 32.37 -31.95 -1.55
CA LEU A 190 31.98 -33.18 -2.23
C LEU A 190 33.16 -34.17 -2.18
N ARG A 191 32.85 -35.45 -1.98
CA ARG A 191 33.84 -36.53 -2.11
C ARG A 191 34.45 -36.51 -3.51
N GLU A 192 35.72 -36.86 -3.62
CA GLU A 192 36.39 -36.90 -4.92
C GLU A 192 35.78 -38.02 -5.79
N LEU A 193 35.75 -37.84 -7.11
CA LEU A 193 35.15 -38.82 -8.01
C LEU A 193 35.83 -40.20 -7.89
N ASP A 194 37.14 -40.22 -7.67
CA ASP A 194 37.91 -41.46 -7.50
C ASP A 194 37.51 -42.23 -6.24
N GLU A 195 37.17 -41.53 -5.16
CA GLU A 195 36.64 -42.16 -3.93
C GLU A 195 35.26 -42.78 -4.20
N ILE A 196 34.41 -42.07 -4.96
CA ILE A 196 33.09 -42.59 -5.36
C ILE A 196 33.26 -43.85 -6.22
N VAL A 197 34.20 -43.85 -7.16
CA VAL A 197 34.48 -45.01 -8.03
C VAL A 197 35.03 -46.18 -7.22
N LEU A 198 35.89 -45.93 -6.24
CA LEU A 198 36.44 -46.97 -5.36
C LEU A 198 35.33 -47.60 -4.50
N ASP A 199 34.51 -46.78 -3.87
CA ASP A 199 33.35 -47.24 -3.08
C ASP A 199 32.40 -48.10 -3.92
N LEU A 200 32.11 -47.68 -5.16
CA LEU A 200 31.25 -48.45 -6.08
C LEU A 200 31.85 -49.81 -6.45
N LYS A 201 33.17 -49.90 -6.65
CA LYS A 201 33.85 -51.18 -6.91
C LYS A 201 33.81 -52.10 -5.69
N ASN A 202 34.09 -51.57 -4.50
CA ASN A 202 34.03 -52.34 -3.27
C ASN A 202 32.61 -52.89 -3.04
N LEU A 203 31.58 -52.05 -3.25
CA LEU A 203 30.19 -52.47 -3.14
C LEU A 203 29.85 -53.56 -4.17
N GLN A 204 30.36 -53.44 -5.40
CA GLN A 204 30.19 -54.47 -6.43
C GLN A 204 30.76 -55.81 -5.98
N GLU A 205 32.01 -55.84 -5.48
CA GLU A 205 32.66 -57.04 -4.95
C GLU A 205 31.92 -57.64 -3.75
N GLU A 206 31.43 -56.82 -2.81
CA GLU A 206 30.61 -57.27 -1.67
C GLU A 206 29.28 -57.90 -2.11
N THR A 207 28.71 -57.43 -3.21
CA THR A 207 27.45 -57.98 -3.76
C THR A 207 27.64 -59.14 -4.71
N GLU A 208 28.86 -59.39 -5.16
CA GLU A 208 29.19 -60.47 -6.08
C GLU A 208 29.04 -61.80 -5.36
N GLY A 209 28.24 -62.72 -5.92
CA GLY A 209 27.93 -64.00 -5.29
C GLY A 209 26.76 -64.01 -4.29
N LEU A 210 26.25 -62.86 -3.83
CA LEU A 210 25.03 -62.83 -2.98
C LEU A 210 23.79 -63.34 -3.75
N LEU A 211 23.71 -63.06 -5.05
CA LEU A 211 22.66 -63.58 -5.93
C LEU A 211 22.81 -65.09 -6.15
N ASP A 212 24.04 -65.59 -6.21
CA ASP A 212 24.33 -67.02 -6.36
C ASP A 212 24.02 -67.77 -5.06
N GLU A 213 24.34 -67.20 -3.88
CA GLU A 213 23.94 -67.75 -2.58
C GLU A 213 22.42 -67.88 -2.44
N ILE A 214 21.63 -66.93 -2.96
CA ILE A 214 20.16 -67.01 -2.95
C ILE A 214 19.64 -68.06 -3.95
N LEU A 215 20.33 -68.25 -5.08
CA LEU A 215 19.95 -69.23 -6.11
C LEU A 215 20.39 -70.67 -5.77
N GLU A 216 21.40 -70.84 -4.92
CA GLU A 216 21.88 -72.13 -4.41
C GLU A 216 21.23 -72.55 -3.07
N MET A 217 20.33 -71.74 -2.51
CA MET A 217 19.43 -72.10 -1.39
C MET A 217 18.19 -72.88 -1.85
#